data_AF-A0A6A0HSD7-F1
#
_entry.id   AF-A0A6A0HSD7-F1
#
_cell.length_a   1.000
_cell.length_b   1.000
_cell.length_c   1.000
_cell.angle_alpha   90.00
_cell.angle_beta   90.00
_cell.angle_gamma   90.00
#
_symmetry.space_group_name_H-M   'P 1'
#
loop_
_entity.id
_entity.type
_entity.pdbx_description
1 polymer ?
#
loop_
_entity_poly.entity_id
_entity_poly.type
_entity_poly.pdbx_seq_one_letter_code
_entity_poly.pdbx_strand_id
1 'polypeptide(L)'
;MPFRKELKTVYTEAIKTACDKAGFKAVRADELIGPFNIHRDIIEYIFSSDAIIADLTDWNPNVFYELGVAHAVANKTIMIVQKGQELPFDIHNYRCIAYDLSEPGLRALAYQVGEYLEHLEAWSKRPTNPVQEFKREDLFITPRQAENLRRELRRQEEQLKNAVPKAELERVQQELQSKEARLRESVPKAEVLRLQKALQEKEAAFVNSIPKSEWQTSQKRAQELGQRNETLRRENEALRVQNAQPPAQGYDKRRVQLVVALLAVATIILATQVFKAAEPFSEKPSSAQRMAPLQSEEKKDNPAIMLRRSPWLRATPATLNGDQVKNMLGAKGFYDKNMNESGAGIKNDFELKVITGDSLVLDHETGLIWQQSGSLNYITYAAAEQFVRDVNNRGFGGFTNWRLLTLEEAMSLMEGEKKNGNLYIDPVFDRTQSWIWTSDKSSESSCWVAGFADGYCFNPRVDYNNYVRLVR
;
A
#
# COMPACT_ATOMS: atom_id res chain seq x y z
N MET A 1 15.22 -24.64 -10.40
CA MET A 1 16.50 -25.14 -10.96
C MET A 1 16.25 -25.76 -12.33
N PRO A 2 17.22 -25.74 -13.26
CA PRO A 2 17.06 -26.36 -14.58
C PRO A 2 16.86 -27.89 -14.50
N PHE A 3 15.98 -28.46 -15.33
CA PHE A 3 15.66 -29.90 -15.35
C PHE A 3 16.70 -30.76 -16.09
N ARG A 4 17.97 -30.61 -15.74
CA ARG A 4 19.07 -31.37 -16.36
C ARG A 4 19.51 -32.55 -15.51
N LYS A 5 19.94 -33.62 -16.19
CA LYS A 5 20.32 -34.89 -15.55
C LYS A 5 21.53 -34.71 -14.64
N GLU A 6 22.46 -33.85 -15.03
CA GLU A 6 23.71 -33.54 -14.31
C GLU A 6 23.44 -32.75 -13.02
N LEU A 7 22.38 -31.93 -13.00
CA LEU A 7 21.97 -31.17 -11.82
C LEU A 7 21.07 -31.97 -10.88
N LYS A 8 20.63 -33.17 -11.28
CA LYS A 8 19.86 -34.05 -10.40
C LYS A 8 20.65 -34.42 -9.15
N THR A 9 21.95 -34.66 -9.29
CA THR A 9 22.86 -34.97 -8.18
C THR A 9 22.97 -33.81 -7.19
N VAL A 10 23.02 -32.56 -7.69
CA VAL A 10 23.00 -31.35 -6.84
C VAL A 10 21.74 -31.32 -5.98
N TYR A 11 20.58 -31.64 -6.57
CA TYR A 11 19.33 -31.70 -5.83
C TYR A 11 19.32 -32.84 -4.80
N THR A 12 19.66 -34.07 -5.21
CA THR A 12 19.50 -35.25 -4.35
C THR A 12 20.55 -35.37 -3.26
N GLU A 13 21.81 -35.05 -3.55
CA GLU A 13 22.95 -35.29 -2.64
C GLU A 13 23.31 -34.06 -1.81
N ALA A 14 23.00 -32.84 -2.30
CA ALA A 14 23.29 -31.62 -1.56
C ALA A 14 22.03 -30.96 -1.00
N ILE A 15 21.11 -30.51 -1.86
CA ILE A 15 19.95 -29.70 -1.44
C ILE A 15 19.02 -30.50 -0.53
N LYS A 16 18.56 -31.68 -0.98
CA LYS A 16 17.62 -32.50 -0.21
C LYS A 16 18.21 -32.96 1.11
N THR A 17 19.47 -33.39 1.11
CA THR A 17 20.19 -33.77 2.34
C THR A 17 20.35 -32.61 3.31
N ALA A 18 20.62 -31.39 2.83
CA ALA A 18 20.71 -30.21 3.68
C ALA A 18 19.36 -29.84 4.29
N CYS A 19 18.29 -29.86 3.47
CA CYS A 19 16.93 -29.61 3.94
C CYS A 19 16.50 -30.62 5.01
N ASP A 20 16.69 -31.92 4.77
CA ASP A 20 16.29 -32.97 5.70
C ASP A 20 17.00 -32.82 7.06
N LYS A 21 18.29 -32.47 7.05
CA LYS A 21 19.07 -32.21 8.28
C LYS A 21 18.61 -30.98 9.04
N ALA A 22 18.25 -29.91 8.33
CA ALA A 22 17.74 -28.67 8.92
C ALA A 22 16.24 -28.75 9.29
N GLY A 23 15.57 -29.90 9.09
CA GLY A 23 14.15 -30.10 9.41
C GLY A 23 13.17 -29.55 8.36
N PHE A 24 13.65 -29.25 7.15
CA PHE A 24 12.84 -28.76 6.03
C PHE A 24 12.46 -29.89 5.07
N LYS A 25 11.26 -29.81 4.49
CA LYS A 25 10.85 -30.69 3.38
C LYS A 25 11.24 -30.05 2.05
N ALA A 26 12.23 -30.62 1.36
CA ALA A 26 12.57 -30.22 0.00
C ALA A 26 11.50 -30.70 -1.00
N VAL A 27 11.08 -29.82 -1.90
CA VAL A 27 10.17 -30.12 -3.01
C VAL A 27 10.74 -29.48 -4.27
N ARG A 28 10.90 -30.27 -5.34
CA ARG A 28 11.28 -29.77 -6.66
C ARG A 28 10.09 -29.81 -7.62
N ALA A 29 10.03 -28.85 -8.54
CA ALA A 29 8.89 -28.66 -9.43
C ALA A 29 8.55 -29.88 -10.32
N ASP A 30 9.53 -30.73 -10.65
CA ASP A 30 9.31 -31.97 -11.41
C ASP A 30 8.83 -33.16 -10.54
N GLU A 31 8.85 -33.04 -9.22
CA GLU A 31 8.28 -34.03 -8.29
C GLU A 31 6.79 -33.79 -8.05
N LEU A 32 6.21 -32.72 -8.62
CA LEU A 32 4.79 -32.41 -8.56
C LEU A 32 4.01 -33.30 -9.54
N ILE A 33 3.27 -34.28 -9.02
CA ILE A 33 2.49 -35.25 -9.80
C ILE A 33 1.04 -34.74 -9.90
N GLY A 34 0.57 -34.42 -11.11
CA GLY A 34 -0.84 -34.07 -11.38
C GLY A 34 -1.08 -33.45 -12.75
N PRO A 35 -2.34 -33.34 -13.22
CA PRO A 35 -2.69 -32.75 -14.53
C PRO A 35 -2.69 -31.20 -14.52
N PHE A 36 -1.96 -30.57 -13.60
CA PHE A 36 -2.07 -29.15 -13.31
C PHE A 36 -1.09 -28.29 -14.13
N ASN A 37 -1.38 -26.99 -14.22
CA ASN A 37 -0.48 -26.04 -14.85
C ASN A 37 0.74 -25.85 -13.95
N ILE A 38 1.87 -26.43 -14.34
CA ILE A 38 3.15 -26.41 -13.63
C ILE A 38 3.54 -24.99 -13.19
N HIS A 39 3.25 -23.97 -14.01
CA HIS A 39 3.56 -22.58 -13.66
C HIS A 39 2.71 -22.06 -12.49
N ARG A 40 1.44 -22.45 -12.39
CA ARG A 40 0.58 -22.06 -11.28
C ARG A 40 1.08 -22.67 -9.97
N ASP A 41 1.40 -23.96 -9.99
CA ASP A 41 1.83 -24.68 -8.80
C ASP A 41 3.17 -24.15 -8.28
N ILE A 42 4.14 -23.91 -9.17
CA ILE A 42 5.43 -23.30 -8.80
C ILE A 42 5.23 -21.96 -8.09
N ILE A 43 4.33 -21.11 -8.62
CA ILE A 43 4.02 -19.82 -8.00
C ILE A 43 3.36 -20.01 -6.63
N GLU A 44 2.39 -20.92 -6.50
CA GLU A 44 1.76 -21.25 -5.21
C GLU A 44 2.80 -21.76 -4.19
N TYR A 45 3.76 -22.58 -4.61
CA TYR A 45 4.88 -23.01 -3.76
C TYR A 45 5.81 -21.83 -3.39
N ILE A 46 6.13 -20.93 -4.32
CA ILE A 46 6.91 -19.71 -4.00
C ILE A 46 6.22 -18.88 -2.91
N PHE A 47 4.89 -18.74 -2.97
CA PHE A 47 4.13 -18.01 -1.95
C PHE A 47 4.10 -18.73 -0.60
N SER A 48 3.96 -20.07 -0.59
CA SER A 48 3.72 -20.85 0.62
C SER A 48 4.96 -21.41 1.31
N SER A 49 6.08 -21.62 0.59
CA SER A 49 7.32 -22.18 1.13
C SER A 49 8.01 -21.27 2.14
N ASP A 50 8.61 -21.84 3.18
CA ASP A 50 9.35 -21.07 4.20
C ASP A 50 10.70 -20.55 3.68
N ALA A 51 11.37 -21.33 2.81
CA ALA A 51 12.61 -20.97 2.13
C ALA A 51 12.55 -21.37 0.64
N ILE A 52 13.31 -20.66 -0.20
CA ILE A 52 13.42 -20.91 -1.64
C ILE A 52 14.90 -21.07 -1.98
N ILE A 53 15.26 -22.16 -2.67
CA ILE A 53 16.62 -22.39 -3.17
C ILE A 53 16.58 -22.25 -4.70
N ALA A 54 17.29 -21.25 -5.22
CA ALA A 54 17.33 -20.94 -6.64
C ALA A 54 18.71 -21.25 -7.23
N ASP A 55 18.76 -22.25 -8.11
CA ASP A 55 19.97 -22.61 -8.87
C ASP A 55 20.02 -21.83 -10.18
N LEU A 56 20.95 -20.87 -10.24
CA LEU A 56 21.11 -19.90 -11.32
C LEU A 56 22.06 -20.38 -12.42
N THR A 57 22.50 -21.63 -12.35
CA THR A 57 23.41 -22.23 -13.34
C THR A 57 22.82 -22.17 -14.75
N ASP A 58 23.64 -21.73 -15.69
CA ASP A 58 23.37 -21.47 -17.13
C ASP A 58 22.29 -20.44 -17.42
N TRP A 59 22.02 -19.55 -16.46
CA TRP A 59 21.18 -18.37 -16.69
C TRP A 59 19.79 -18.72 -17.25
N ASN A 60 19.18 -19.81 -16.75
CA ASN A 60 17.88 -20.24 -17.23
C ASN A 60 16.82 -19.15 -17.00
N PRO A 61 16.21 -18.58 -18.05
CA PRO A 61 15.29 -17.44 -17.90
C PRO A 61 14.08 -17.72 -17.00
N ASN A 62 13.59 -18.96 -17.00
CA ASN A 62 12.46 -19.35 -16.15
C ASN A 62 12.84 -19.29 -14.67
N VAL A 63 14.05 -19.72 -14.31
CA VAL A 63 14.53 -19.64 -12.93
C VAL A 63 14.72 -18.19 -12.50
N PHE A 64 15.17 -17.30 -13.39
CA PHE A 64 15.28 -15.86 -13.10
C PHE A 64 13.91 -15.20 -12.93
N TYR A 65 12.91 -15.61 -13.72
CA TYR A 65 11.54 -15.15 -13.54
C TYR A 65 10.98 -15.58 -12.16
N GLU A 66 11.11 -16.86 -11.82
CA GLU A 66 10.72 -17.41 -10.51
C GLU A 66 11.47 -16.73 -9.35
N LEU A 67 12.76 -16.46 -9.53
CA LEU A 67 13.59 -15.71 -8.59
C LEU A 67 13.05 -14.29 -8.37
N GLY A 68 12.65 -13.60 -9.44
CA GLY A 68 12.04 -12.28 -9.37
C GLY A 68 10.74 -12.29 -8.55
N VAL A 69 9.88 -13.28 -8.77
CA VAL A 69 8.65 -13.46 -7.97
C VAL A 69 9.00 -13.77 -6.51
N ALA A 70 9.94 -14.67 -6.25
CA ALA A 70 10.40 -15.00 -4.91
C ALA A 70 10.95 -13.77 -4.16
N HIS A 71 11.76 -12.95 -4.84
CA HIS A 71 12.29 -11.69 -4.33
C HIS A 71 11.19 -10.70 -3.97
N ALA A 72 10.08 -10.65 -4.69
CA ALA A 72 8.94 -9.78 -4.35
C ALA A 72 8.21 -10.23 -3.08
N VAL A 73 8.09 -11.55 -2.88
CA VAL A 73 7.36 -12.12 -1.75
C VAL A 73 8.07 -11.87 -0.42
N ALA A 74 9.33 -12.27 -0.27
CA ALA A 74 10.05 -12.17 1.00
C ALA A 74 11.58 -12.33 0.89
N ASN A 75 12.31 -12.00 1.95
CA ASN A 75 13.75 -12.28 2.13
C ASN A 75 14.01 -13.75 2.49
N LYS A 76 13.61 -14.69 1.62
CA LYS A 76 13.70 -16.14 1.90
C LYS A 76 14.43 -16.95 0.83
N THR A 77 15.15 -16.28 -0.06
CA THR A 77 15.84 -16.93 -1.18
C THR A 77 17.31 -17.18 -0.90
N ILE A 78 17.75 -18.41 -1.14
CA ILE A 78 19.14 -18.84 -1.15
C ILE A 78 19.53 -19.06 -2.62
N MET A 79 20.44 -18.25 -3.14
CA MET A 79 20.92 -18.38 -4.51
C MET A 79 22.15 -19.29 -4.55
N ILE A 80 22.19 -20.21 -5.51
CA ILE A 80 23.33 -21.09 -5.76
C ILE A 80 23.71 -21.03 -7.25
N VAL A 81 24.99 -21.20 -7.56
CA VAL A 81 25.50 -21.17 -8.94
C VAL A 81 26.71 -22.08 -9.09
N GLN A 82 26.86 -22.73 -10.25
CA GLN A 82 28.06 -23.50 -10.54
C GLN A 82 29.27 -22.56 -10.72
N LYS A 83 30.42 -22.94 -10.13
CA LYS A 83 31.69 -22.21 -10.23
C LYS A 83 32.07 -22.00 -11.70
N GLY A 84 32.63 -20.82 -11.98
CA GLY A 84 33.03 -20.41 -13.32
C GLY A 84 31.94 -19.68 -14.10
N GLN A 85 30.76 -19.49 -13.52
CA GLN A 85 29.70 -18.68 -14.09
C GLN A 85 29.55 -17.38 -13.31
N GLU A 86 29.55 -16.26 -14.04
CA GLU A 86 29.31 -14.94 -13.46
C GLU A 86 27.80 -14.70 -13.31
N LEU A 87 27.42 -13.99 -12.25
CA LEU A 87 26.03 -13.58 -12.07
C LEU A 87 25.76 -12.28 -12.86
N PRO A 88 24.55 -12.12 -13.42
CA PRO A 88 24.13 -10.86 -14.02
C PRO A 88 24.26 -9.67 -13.08
N PHE A 89 24.55 -8.48 -13.64
CA PHE A 89 24.80 -7.24 -12.89
C PHE A 89 23.74 -6.94 -11.82
N ASP A 90 22.46 -7.21 -12.11
CA ASP A 90 21.34 -6.94 -11.21
C ASP A 90 21.37 -7.71 -9.89
N ILE A 91 22.02 -8.87 -9.86
CA ILE A 91 22.09 -9.74 -8.67
C ILE A 91 23.52 -10.02 -8.19
N HIS A 92 24.54 -9.51 -8.89
CA HIS A 92 25.95 -9.78 -8.63
C HIS A 92 26.42 -9.35 -7.23
N ASN A 93 25.80 -8.30 -6.67
CA ASN A 93 26.15 -7.77 -5.35
C ASN A 93 25.51 -8.54 -4.18
N TYR A 94 24.66 -9.53 -4.46
CA TYR A 94 24.00 -10.34 -3.43
C TYR A 94 24.72 -11.67 -3.23
N ARG A 95 24.66 -12.20 -2.01
CA ARG A 95 25.33 -13.45 -1.67
C ARG A 95 24.75 -14.60 -2.48
N CYS A 96 25.64 -15.35 -3.14
CA CYS A 96 25.31 -16.56 -3.87
C CYS A 96 26.35 -17.63 -3.52
N ILE A 97 25.89 -18.87 -3.31
CA ILE A 97 26.75 -19.99 -3.00
C ILE A 97 27.29 -20.58 -4.31
N ALA A 98 28.60 -20.47 -4.52
CA ALA A 98 29.27 -21.08 -5.67
C ALA A 98 29.64 -22.54 -5.36
N TYR A 99 29.22 -23.49 -6.21
CA TYR A 99 29.48 -24.91 -6.03
C TYR A 99 30.12 -25.56 -7.27
N ASP A 100 30.69 -26.75 -7.09
CA ASP A 100 31.13 -27.59 -8.20
C ASP A 100 30.59 -29.01 -8.02
N LEU A 101 30.60 -29.80 -9.10
CA LEU A 101 30.00 -31.13 -9.15
C LEU A 101 30.88 -32.22 -8.51
N SER A 102 32.03 -31.87 -7.94
CA SER A 102 32.85 -32.84 -7.22
C SER A 102 32.18 -33.24 -5.90
N GLU A 103 32.45 -34.44 -5.42
CA GLU A 103 31.90 -34.93 -4.14
C GLU A 103 32.25 -34.00 -2.95
N PRO A 104 33.48 -33.46 -2.82
CA PRO A 104 33.77 -32.41 -1.84
C PRO A 104 32.97 -31.13 -2.05
N GLY A 105 32.78 -30.70 -3.30
CA GLY A 105 32.00 -29.52 -3.67
C GLY A 105 30.53 -29.63 -3.28
N LEU A 106 29.90 -30.78 -3.56
CA LEU A 106 28.52 -31.06 -3.17
C LEU A 106 28.34 -31.15 -1.65
N ARG A 107 29.31 -31.74 -0.92
CA ARG A 107 29.29 -31.72 0.56
C ARG A 107 29.39 -30.30 1.12
N ALA A 108 30.27 -29.47 0.54
CA ALA A 108 30.41 -28.08 0.95
C ALA A 108 29.14 -27.27 0.68
N LEU A 109 28.51 -27.48 -0.49
CA LEU A 109 27.21 -26.91 -0.81
C LEU A 109 26.14 -27.33 0.19
N ALA A 110 26.05 -28.63 0.51
CA ALA A 110 25.08 -29.15 1.47
C ALA A 110 25.24 -28.49 2.86
N TYR A 111 26.49 -28.37 3.32
CA TYR A 111 26.81 -27.69 4.58
C TYR A 111 26.38 -26.22 4.57
N GLN A 112 26.74 -25.47 3.52
CA GLN A 112 26.40 -24.06 3.41
C GLN A 112 24.89 -23.82 3.28
N VAL A 113 24.18 -24.64 2.51
CA VAL A 113 22.71 -24.57 2.42
C VAL A 113 22.09 -24.87 3.79
N GLY A 114 22.59 -25.88 4.51
CA GLY A 114 22.15 -26.21 5.87
C GLY A 114 22.31 -25.03 6.83
N GLU A 115 23.48 -24.41 6.85
CA GLU A 115 23.76 -23.22 7.68
C GLU A 115 22.79 -22.07 7.38
N TYR A 116 22.49 -21.82 6.09
CA TYR A 116 21.51 -20.80 5.71
C TYR A 116 20.10 -21.17 6.17
N LEU A 117 19.69 -22.43 6.05
CA LEU A 117 18.35 -22.87 6.50
C LEU A 117 18.19 -22.77 8.01
N GLU A 118 19.20 -23.19 8.79
CA GLU A 118 19.19 -23.11 10.25
C GLU A 118 19.11 -21.67 10.77
N HIS A 119 19.71 -20.72 10.04
CA HIS A 119 19.73 -19.30 10.43
C HIS A 119 18.69 -18.45 9.68
N LEU A 120 17.74 -19.06 8.96
CA LEU A 120 16.75 -18.40 8.11
C LEU A 120 16.05 -17.21 8.80
N GLU A 121 15.58 -17.40 10.03
CA GLU A 121 14.89 -16.34 10.78
C GLU A 121 15.79 -15.15 11.12
N ALA A 122 17.09 -15.37 11.28
CA ALA A 122 18.03 -14.31 11.64
C ALA A 122 18.36 -13.43 10.43
N TRP A 123 18.67 -14.04 9.28
CA TRP A 123 19.11 -13.28 8.10
C TRP A 123 17.94 -12.75 7.25
N SER A 124 16.76 -13.37 7.29
CA SER A 124 15.56 -12.88 6.58
C SER A 124 15.05 -11.53 7.10
N LYS A 125 15.50 -11.08 8.28
CA LYS A 125 15.17 -9.77 8.87
C LYS A 125 15.80 -8.59 8.13
N ARG A 126 16.78 -8.82 7.27
CA ARG A 126 17.42 -7.78 6.46
C ARG A 126 17.13 -8.02 4.98
N PRO A 127 17.11 -6.97 4.15
CA PRO A 127 17.05 -7.13 2.70
C PRO A 127 18.17 -8.04 2.20
N THR A 128 17.81 -9.14 1.55
CA THR A 128 18.78 -10.09 0.95
C THR A 128 18.75 -10.10 -0.56
N ASN A 129 17.95 -9.23 -1.16
CA ASN A 129 17.74 -9.16 -2.60
C ASN A 129 17.33 -7.73 -3.00
N PRO A 130 17.45 -7.36 -4.29
CA PRO A 130 17.25 -5.97 -4.71
C PRO A 130 15.81 -5.52 -4.53
N VAL A 131 14.84 -6.41 -4.69
CA VAL A 131 13.43 -6.05 -4.54
C VAL A 131 13.13 -5.66 -3.09
N GLN A 132 13.63 -6.43 -2.12
CA GLN A 132 13.40 -6.15 -0.70
C GLN A 132 14.25 -4.96 -0.19
N GLU A 133 15.37 -4.63 -0.85
CA GLU A 133 16.21 -3.48 -0.48
C GLU A 133 15.54 -2.15 -0.80
N PHE A 134 14.80 -2.09 -1.91
CA PHE A 134 14.05 -0.90 -2.32
C PHE A 134 12.56 -0.96 -1.91
N LYS A 135 12.13 -2.03 -1.24
CA LYS A 135 10.77 -2.19 -0.74
C LYS A 135 10.55 -1.26 0.45
N ARG A 136 9.69 -0.25 0.28
CA ARG A 136 9.12 0.49 1.43
C ARG A 136 8.39 -0.51 2.33
N GLU A 137 8.53 -0.37 3.64
CA GLU A 137 8.13 -1.34 4.68
C GLU A 137 6.68 -1.88 4.55
N ASP A 138 5.82 -1.22 3.78
CA ASP A 138 4.39 -1.49 3.66
C ASP A 138 3.97 -2.48 2.54
N LEU A 139 4.89 -2.97 1.70
CA LEU A 139 4.46 -3.55 0.41
C LEU A 139 4.02 -5.02 0.40
N PHE A 140 4.43 -5.87 1.34
CA PHE A 140 3.90 -7.26 1.42
C PHE A 140 4.04 -7.83 2.84
N ILE A 141 2.98 -7.71 3.65
CA ILE A 141 2.75 -8.58 4.82
C ILE A 141 2.01 -9.81 4.30
N THR A 142 2.59 -11.00 4.45
CA THR A 142 1.86 -12.23 4.07
C THR A 142 0.62 -12.39 4.97
N PRO A 143 -0.49 -12.98 4.48
CA PRO A 143 -1.68 -13.21 5.31
C PRO A 143 -1.37 -13.96 6.62
N ARG A 144 -0.39 -14.87 6.59
CA ARG A 144 0.08 -15.62 7.77
C ARG A 144 0.84 -14.74 8.76
N GLN A 145 1.70 -13.83 8.29
CA GLN A 145 2.38 -12.86 9.15
C GLN A 145 1.40 -11.84 9.73
N ALA A 146 0.43 -11.36 8.93
CA ALA A 146 -0.64 -10.48 9.41
C ALA A 146 -1.48 -11.18 10.49
N GLU A 147 -1.82 -12.45 10.30
CA GLU A 147 -2.59 -13.23 11.28
C GLU A 147 -1.79 -13.51 12.56
N ASN A 148 -0.48 -13.81 12.44
CA ASN A 148 0.39 -14.00 13.60
C ASN A 148 0.55 -12.70 14.40
N LEU A 149 0.77 -11.56 13.73
CA LEU A 149 0.80 -10.23 14.36
C LEU A 149 -0.53 -9.90 15.04
N ARG A 150 -1.66 -10.19 14.40
CA ARG A 150 -3.01 -10.00 15.00
C ARG A 150 -3.26 -10.91 16.19
N ARG A 151 -2.71 -12.13 16.21
CA ARG A 151 -2.80 -13.04 17.36
C ARG A 151 -1.93 -12.58 18.52
N GLU A 152 -0.72 -12.12 18.23
CA GLU A 152 0.19 -11.58 19.25
C GLU A 152 -0.37 -10.29 19.86
N LEU A 153 -0.88 -9.39 19.03
CA LEU A 153 -1.54 -8.17 19.48
C LEU A 153 -2.75 -8.49 20.37
N ARG A 154 -3.62 -9.43 19.96
CA ARG A 154 -4.75 -9.88 20.78
C ARG A 154 -4.32 -10.50 22.11
N ARG A 155 -3.24 -11.30 22.11
CA ARG A 155 -2.68 -11.87 23.36
C ARG A 155 -2.18 -10.78 24.30
N GLN A 156 -1.45 -9.79 23.78
CA GLN A 156 -0.95 -8.67 24.57
C GLN A 156 -2.10 -7.80 25.09
N GLU A 157 -3.11 -7.51 24.27
CA GLU A 157 -4.33 -6.81 24.68
C GLU A 157 -5.08 -7.56 25.79
N GLU A 158 -5.21 -8.89 25.68
CA GLU A 158 -5.87 -9.72 26.70
C GLU A 158 -5.04 -9.76 27.99
N GLN A 159 -3.71 -9.85 27.90
CA GLN A 159 -2.81 -9.78 29.04
C GLN A 159 -2.88 -8.41 29.73
N LEU A 160 -2.93 -7.31 28.98
CA LEU A 160 -3.12 -5.95 29.50
C LEU A 160 -4.50 -5.77 30.16
N LYS A 161 -5.57 -6.30 29.55
CA LYS A 161 -6.93 -6.27 30.11
C LYS A 161 -7.06 -7.07 31.40
N ASN A 162 -6.34 -8.18 31.53
CA ASN A 162 -6.36 -9.04 32.71
C ASN A 162 -5.38 -8.57 33.80
N ALA A 163 -4.33 -7.84 33.44
CA ALA A 163 -3.36 -7.27 34.39
C ALA A 163 -3.87 -6.02 35.10
N VAL A 164 -4.85 -5.30 34.52
CA VAL A 164 -5.50 -4.15 35.14
C VAL A 164 -6.91 -4.55 35.54
N PRO A 165 -7.20 -4.79 36.83
CA PRO A 165 -8.56 -5.09 37.29
C PRO A 165 -9.50 -3.99 36.78
N LYS A 166 -10.60 -4.37 36.12
CA LYS A 166 -11.57 -3.41 35.55
C LYS A 166 -12.06 -2.39 36.58
N ALA A 167 -12.16 -2.81 37.84
CA ALA A 167 -12.47 -1.96 38.99
C ALA A 167 -11.39 -0.89 39.27
N GLU A 168 -10.12 -1.18 39.01
CA GLU A 168 -9.00 -0.25 39.17
C GLU A 168 -8.93 0.74 38.00
N LEU A 169 -9.22 0.29 36.78
CA LEU A 169 -9.35 1.18 35.61
C LEU A 169 -10.54 2.14 35.78
N GLU A 170 -11.70 1.65 36.22
CA GLU A 170 -12.89 2.45 36.48
C GLU A 170 -12.66 3.43 37.65
N ARG A 171 -11.95 2.99 38.70
CA ARG A 171 -11.57 3.86 39.83
C ARG A 171 -10.59 4.96 39.40
N VAL A 172 -9.56 4.63 38.61
CA VAL A 172 -8.59 5.60 38.09
C VAL A 172 -9.24 6.56 37.09
N GLN A 173 -10.18 6.10 36.28
CA GLN A 173 -10.96 6.96 35.37
C GLN A 173 -11.90 7.91 36.14
N GLN A 174 -12.57 7.45 37.18
CA GLN A 174 -13.36 8.32 38.06
C GLN A 174 -12.46 9.31 38.81
N GLU A 175 -11.28 8.88 39.25
CA GLU A 175 -10.32 9.75 39.93
C GLU A 175 -9.74 10.80 38.95
N LEU A 176 -9.39 10.42 37.72
CA LEU A 176 -8.94 11.33 36.67
C LEU A 176 -10.02 12.32 36.26
N GLN A 177 -11.26 11.87 36.04
CA GLN A 177 -12.38 12.76 35.72
C GLN A 177 -12.64 13.76 36.85
N SER A 178 -12.49 13.33 38.11
CA SER A 178 -12.61 14.22 39.27
C SER A 178 -11.41 15.18 39.42
N LYS A 179 -10.18 14.75 39.10
CA LYS A 179 -8.96 15.57 39.12
C LYS A 179 -8.94 16.57 37.96
N GLU A 180 -9.36 16.20 36.76
CA GLU A 180 -9.48 17.09 35.60
C GLU A 180 -10.56 18.16 35.81
N ALA A 181 -11.69 17.79 36.42
CA ALA A 181 -12.71 18.75 36.83
C ALA A 181 -12.13 19.76 37.83
N ARG A 182 -11.32 19.33 38.81
CA ARG A 182 -10.65 20.21 39.79
C ARG A 182 -9.55 21.09 39.18
N LEU A 183 -8.80 20.59 38.19
CA LEU A 183 -7.68 21.31 37.57
C LEU A 183 -8.13 22.42 36.61
N ARG A 184 -9.27 22.22 35.93
CA ARG A 184 -9.91 23.26 35.10
C ARG A 184 -10.40 24.45 35.92
N GLU A 185 -10.58 24.24 37.22
CA GLU A 185 -11.14 25.23 38.10
C GLU A 185 -10.07 26.14 38.74
N SER A 186 -8.85 25.66 39.01
CA SER A 186 -7.91 26.32 39.95
C SER A 186 -6.75 27.15 39.38
N VAL A 187 -6.66 27.44 38.07
CA VAL A 187 -5.53 28.23 37.50
C VAL A 187 -6.03 29.51 36.81
N PRO A 188 -5.79 30.72 37.37
CA PRO A 188 -6.19 31.97 36.74
C PRO A 188 -5.38 32.22 35.45
N LYS A 189 -6.06 32.57 34.35
CA LYS A 189 -5.46 32.87 33.02
C LYS A 189 -4.25 33.82 33.06
N ALA A 190 -4.16 34.71 34.05
CA ALA A 190 -3.05 35.66 34.21
C ALA A 190 -1.72 34.97 34.57
N GLU A 191 -1.75 33.90 35.35
CA GLU A 191 -0.55 33.14 35.74
C GLU A 191 0.00 32.37 34.54
N VAL A 192 -0.90 31.79 33.72
CA VAL A 192 -0.56 31.09 32.47
C VAL A 192 0.11 32.05 31.48
N LEU A 193 -0.42 33.26 31.32
CA LEU A 193 0.15 34.27 30.42
C LEU A 193 1.52 34.77 30.92
N ARG A 194 1.70 34.89 32.23
CA ARG A 194 2.97 35.29 32.85
C ARG A 194 4.04 34.21 32.66
N LEU A 195 3.68 32.93 32.80
CA LEU A 195 4.57 31.79 32.57
C LEU A 195 4.94 31.63 31.09
N GLN A 196 4.00 31.86 30.16
CA GLN A 196 4.29 31.86 28.72
C GLN A 196 5.26 32.98 28.32
N LYS A 197 5.10 34.18 28.90
CA LYS A 197 6.02 35.29 28.65
C LYS A 197 7.43 35.02 29.21
N ALA A 198 7.51 34.46 30.41
CA ALA A 198 8.79 34.07 31.02
C ALA A 198 9.51 32.95 30.22
N LEU A 199 8.75 32.05 29.59
CA LEU A 199 9.30 31.02 28.70
C LEU A 199 9.89 31.63 27.43
N GLN A 200 9.16 32.55 26.77
CA GLN A 200 9.66 33.26 25.58
C GLN A 200 10.93 34.09 25.87
N GLU A 201 11.00 34.73 27.03
CA GLU A 201 12.19 35.49 27.44
C GLU A 201 13.40 34.58 27.69
N LYS A 202 13.19 33.37 28.24
CA LYS A 202 14.25 32.37 28.41
C LYS A 202 14.71 31.75 27.08
N GLU A 203 13.79 31.51 26.15
CA GLU A 203 14.13 31.04 24.80
C GLU A 203 14.99 32.07 24.03
N ALA A 204 14.65 33.34 24.12
CA ALA A 204 15.44 34.42 23.53
C ALA A 204 16.85 34.54 24.16
N ALA A 205 16.95 34.37 25.48
CA ALA A 205 18.23 34.36 26.19
C ALA A 205 19.11 33.16 25.81
N PHE A 206 18.50 31.98 25.61
CA PHE A 206 19.21 30.78 25.18
C PHE A 206 19.80 30.93 23.77
N VAL A 207 19.03 31.47 22.82
CA VAL A 207 19.51 31.72 21.45
C VAL A 207 20.68 32.71 21.44
N ASN A 208 20.65 33.73 22.30
CA ASN A 208 21.72 34.71 22.44
C ASN A 208 22.96 34.17 23.19
N SER A 209 22.87 33.00 23.82
CA SER A 209 23.98 32.36 24.55
C SER A 209 24.86 31.44 23.69
N ILE A 210 24.46 31.19 22.43
CA ILE A 210 25.21 30.33 21.50
C ILE A 210 26.45 31.11 20.98
N PRO A 211 27.68 30.59 21.16
CA PRO A 211 28.89 31.28 20.71
C PRO A 211 28.89 31.53 19.21
N LYS A 212 29.17 32.77 18.80
CA LYS A 212 29.16 33.21 17.39
C LYS A 212 30.05 32.35 16.48
N SER A 213 31.12 31.76 17.02
CA SER A 213 32.03 30.85 16.33
C SER A 213 31.40 29.51 15.94
N GLU A 214 30.53 28.94 16.79
CA GLU A 214 29.81 27.69 16.49
C GLU A 214 28.69 27.91 15.47
N TRP A 215 28.04 29.08 15.54
CA TRP A 215 27.07 29.52 14.54
C TRP A 215 27.72 29.74 13.17
N GLN A 216 28.88 30.39 13.13
CA GLN A 216 29.63 30.61 11.88
C GLN A 216 30.18 29.31 11.29
N THR A 217 30.62 28.36 12.14
CA THR A 217 31.07 27.04 11.69
C THR A 217 29.92 26.24 11.08
N SER A 218 28.74 26.28 11.71
CA SER A 218 27.53 25.63 11.20
C SER A 218 27.02 26.28 9.92
N GLN A 219 27.09 27.62 9.80
CA GLN A 219 26.76 28.33 8.56
C GLN A 219 27.73 28.02 7.42
N LYS A 220 29.03 27.91 7.70
CA LYS A 220 30.04 27.55 6.70
C LYS A 220 29.85 26.13 6.19
N ARG A 221 29.55 25.19 7.09
CA ARG A 221 29.22 23.78 6.73
C ARG A 221 27.94 23.68 5.90
N ALA A 222 26.93 24.49 6.21
CA ALA A 222 25.71 24.58 5.42
C ALA A 222 25.95 25.19 4.03
N GLN A 223 26.84 26.19 3.91
CA GLN A 223 27.25 26.75 2.62
C GLN A 223 28.04 25.75 1.77
N GLU A 224 28.97 25.00 2.36
CA GLU A 224 29.73 23.95 1.67
C GLU A 224 28.85 22.81 1.16
N LEU A 225 27.87 22.38 1.96
CA LEU A 225 26.86 21.39 1.55
C LEU A 225 25.92 21.92 0.45
N GLY A 226 25.57 23.21 0.51
CA GLY A 226 24.80 23.88 -0.54
C GLY A 226 25.54 23.92 -1.87
N GLN A 227 26.81 24.33 -1.86
CA GLN A 227 27.66 24.37 -3.06
C GLN A 227 27.86 22.97 -3.65
N ARG A 228 28.07 21.94 -2.81
CA ARG A 228 28.24 20.56 -3.27
C ARG A 228 26.98 19.98 -3.91
N ASN A 229 25.80 20.29 -3.35
CA ASN A 229 24.52 19.92 -3.96
C ASN A 229 24.29 20.63 -5.30
N GLU A 230 24.74 21.88 -5.44
CA GLU A 230 24.59 22.63 -6.68
C GLU A 230 25.54 22.12 -7.78
N THR A 231 26.76 21.69 -7.43
CA THR A 231 27.66 21.00 -8.35
C THR A 231 27.07 19.67 -8.82
N LEU A 232 26.58 18.83 -7.91
CA LEU A 232 25.91 17.56 -8.23
C LEU A 232 24.66 17.76 -9.09
N ARG A 233 23.93 18.87 -8.86
CA ARG A 233 22.79 19.24 -9.69
C ARG A 233 23.23 19.64 -11.09
N ARG A 234 24.30 20.42 -11.25
CA ARG A 234 24.83 20.80 -12.58
C ARG A 234 25.37 19.59 -13.34
N GLU A 235 26.03 18.65 -12.66
CA GLU A 235 26.47 17.38 -13.26
C GLU A 235 25.29 16.53 -13.72
N ASN A 236 24.25 16.39 -12.88
CA ASN A 236 23.02 15.70 -13.25
C ASN A 236 22.27 16.41 -14.39
N GLU A 237 22.30 17.74 -14.43
CA GLU A 237 21.64 18.54 -15.46
C GLU A 237 22.41 18.46 -16.79
N ALA A 238 23.74 18.43 -16.77
CA ALA A 238 24.57 18.16 -17.94
C ALA A 238 24.35 16.74 -18.51
N LEU A 239 24.25 15.73 -17.64
CA LEU A 239 23.90 14.35 -18.02
C LEU A 239 22.48 14.25 -18.60
N ARG A 240 21.55 15.10 -18.14
CA ARG A 240 20.18 15.18 -18.70
C ARG A 240 20.15 15.87 -20.05
N VAL A 241 20.95 16.91 -20.28
CA VAL A 241 21.04 17.61 -21.57
C VAL A 241 21.66 16.71 -22.65
N GLN A 242 22.60 15.83 -22.28
CA GLN A 242 23.21 14.88 -23.22
C GLN A 242 22.26 13.75 -23.66
N ASN A 243 21.19 13.49 -22.90
CA ASN A 243 20.29 12.35 -23.08
C ASN A 243 18.81 12.69 -23.29
N ALA A 244 18.41 13.96 -23.48
CA ALA A 244 16.99 14.32 -23.57
C ALA A 244 16.56 14.87 -24.94
N GLN A 245 15.66 14.14 -25.61
CA GLN A 245 14.55 14.75 -26.37
C GLN A 245 13.48 15.28 -25.38
N PRO A 246 12.70 16.31 -25.75
CA PRO A 246 12.20 17.28 -24.76
C PRO A 246 10.94 16.85 -23.99
N PRO A 247 10.78 17.29 -22.71
CA PRO A 247 9.64 17.00 -21.83
C PRO A 247 8.82 18.25 -21.41
N ALA A 248 7.74 18.05 -20.63
CA ALA A 248 7.14 19.06 -19.73
C ALA A 248 6.62 18.38 -18.43
N GLN A 249 7.25 18.57 -17.25
CA GLN A 249 7.05 19.60 -16.16
C GLN A 249 5.82 19.35 -15.24
N GLY A 250 5.86 19.42 -13.89
CA GLY A 250 6.84 19.94 -12.91
C GLY A 250 6.52 19.59 -11.43
N TYR A 251 7.41 19.97 -10.49
CA TYR A 251 7.44 19.63 -9.05
C TYR A 251 7.26 20.88 -8.15
N ASP A 252 6.44 20.82 -7.08
CA ASP A 252 6.06 21.98 -6.22
C ASP A 252 6.77 22.00 -4.83
N LYS A 253 7.49 23.10 -4.55
CA LYS A 253 8.32 23.38 -3.35
C LYS A 253 7.55 23.40 -2.02
N ARG A 254 6.21 23.49 -2.03
CA ARG A 254 5.40 23.61 -0.79
C ARG A 254 5.32 22.32 0.03
N ARG A 255 5.48 21.14 -0.59
CA ARG A 255 5.42 19.84 0.11
C ARG A 255 6.63 19.59 1.03
N VAL A 256 7.80 20.14 0.69
CA VAL A 256 9.02 19.98 1.50
C VAL A 256 8.93 20.80 2.79
N GLN A 257 8.35 22.01 2.74
CA GLN A 257 8.16 22.84 3.93
C GLN A 257 7.16 22.24 4.93
N LEU A 258 6.14 21.53 4.44
CA LEU A 258 5.14 20.89 5.30
C LEU A 258 5.71 19.69 6.08
N VAL A 259 6.57 18.90 5.46
CA VAL A 259 7.22 17.74 6.11
C VAL A 259 8.20 18.18 7.19
N VAL A 260 8.95 19.27 6.94
CA VAL A 260 9.85 19.85 7.95
C VAL A 260 9.09 20.40 9.16
N ALA A 261 7.92 21.03 8.94
CA ALA A 261 7.08 21.53 10.03
C ALA A 261 6.48 20.41 10.89
N LEU A 262 6.08 19.29 10.28
CA LEU A 262 5.51 18.13 11.00
C LEU A 262 6.56 17.41 11.87
N LEU A 263 7.81 17.34 11.42
CA LEU A 263 8.90 16.74 12.19
C LEU A 263 9.23 17.56 13.45
N ALA A 264 9.14 18.89 13.39
CA ALA A 264 9.39 19.77 14.52
C ALA A 264 8.32 19.62 15.63
N VAL A 265 7.05 19.42 15.25
CA VAL A 265 5.94 19.20 16.21
C VAL A 265 6.11 17.87 16.96
N ALA A 266 6.55 16.81 16.28
CA ALA A 266 6.81 15.52 16.91
C ALA A 266 7.94 15.58 17.95
N THR A 267 8.93 16.44 17.75
CA THR A 267 10.04 16.61 18.72
C THR A 267 9.58 17.29 20.01
N ILE A 268 8.64 18.24 19.91
CA ILE A 268 8.07 18.97 21.06
C ILE A 268 7.18 18.05 21.92
N ILE A 269 6.44 17.14 21.29
CA ILE A 269 5.58 16.16 21.98
C ILE A 269 6.41 15.16 22.79
N LEU A 270 7.58 14.74 22.28
CA LEU A 270 8.49 13.86 23.04
C LEU A 270 9.12 14.57 24.24
N ALA A 271 9.47 15.85 24.10
CA ALA A 271 10.05 16.63 25.19
C ALA A 271 9.09 16.85 26.39
N THR A 272 7.77 16.81 26.14
CA THR A 272 6.75 17.04 27.18
C THR A 272 6.42 15.80 28.01
N GLN A 273 6.74 14.58 27.55
CA GLN A 273 6.45 13.34 28.29
C GLN A 273 7.46 13.05 29.42
N VAL A 274 8.57 13.78 29.50
CA VAL A 274 9.63 13.55 30.50
C VAL A 274 9.40 14.28 31.84
N PHE A 275 8.40 15.16 31.97
CA PHE A 275 8.31 16.12 33.08
C PHE A 275 7.17 15.94 34.13
N LYS A 276 6.65 14.72 34.35
CA LYS A 276 5.61 14.49 35.41
C LYS A 276 6.05 13.52 36.51
N ALA A 277 6.69 14.05 37.55
CA ALA A 277 6.74 13.48 38.89
C ALA A 277 6.79 14.61 39.95
N ALA A 278 5.65 14.86 40.63
CA ALA A 278 5.47 15.49 41.97
C ALA A 278 4.07 16.18 42.09
N GLU A 279 3.29 15.83 43.12
CA GLU A 279 2.03 16.50 43.58
C GLU A 279 2.32 17.51 44.74
N PRO A 280 1.37 18.24 45.44
CA PRO A 280 -0.11 18.42 45.28
C PRO A 280 -0.71 19.88 45.48
N PHE A 281 -2.04 19.99 45.23
CA PHE A 281 -3.13 20.83 45.82
C PHE A 281 -3.37 22.34 45.50
N SER A 282 -4.60 22.69 45.00
CA SER A 282 -5.60 23.62 45.60
C SER A 282 -6.58 24.35 44.61
N GLU A 283 -7.87 23.98 44.67
CA GLU A 283 -9.19 24.68 44.49
C GLU A 283 -9.58 25.74 43.38
N LYS A 284 -10.68 25.42 42.63
CA LYS A 284 -12.00 26.14 42.40
C LYS A 284 -12.24 27.31 41.36
N PRO A 285 -13.48 27.48 40.79
CA PRO A 285 -13.90 27.35 39.35
C PRO A 285 -14.24 28.63 38.55
N SER A 286 -14.46 28.50 37.21
CA SER A 286 -15.80 28.66 36.57
C SER A 286 -15.83 29.09 35.07
N SER A 287 -16.79 28.49 34.33
CA SER A 287 -17.60 28.99 33.17
C SER A 287 -16.99 29.12 31.75
N ALA A 288 -17.53 28.33 30.79
CA ALA A 288 -18.43 28.73 29.67
C ALA A 288 -17.69 29.32 28.44
N GLN A 289 -17.98 29.09 27.14
CA GLN A 289 -19.03 28.44 26.36
C GLN A 289 -18.58 28.41 24.87
N ARG A 290 -18.93 27.33 24.13
CA ARG A 290 -19.47 27.24 22.74
C ARG A 290 -18.70 27.67 21.44
N MET A 291 -18.74 26.70 20.49
CA MET A 291 -18.94 26.78 19.00
C MET A 291 -17.77 27.28 18.12
N ALA A 292 -17.52 26.91 16.84
CA ALA A 292 -18.06 26.03 15.77
C ALA A 292 -17.01 26.05 14.58
N PRO A 293 -17.16 25.29 13.46
CA PRO A 293 -16.05 24.70 12.69
C PRO A 293 -15.49 25.50 11.49
N LEU A 294 -14.30 25.08 11.05
CA LEU A 294 -13.49 25.57 9.93
C LEU A 294 -14.05 25.23 8.54
N GLN A 295 -13.96 26.18 7.59
CA GLN A 295 -14.18 26.00 6.15
C GLN A 295 -12.86 25.65 5.43
N SER A 296 -12.92 24.75 4.45
CA SER A 296 -11.83 24.27 3.61
C SER A 296 -11.83 24.93 2.22
N GLU A 297 -10.68 25.35 1.71
CA GLU A 297 -10.51 25.85 0.33
C GLU A 297 -10.08 24.74 -0.65
N GLU A 298 -10.77 24.64 -1.78
CA GLU A 298 -10.55 23.70 -2.90
C GLU A 298 -9.42 24.13 -3.85
N LYS A 299 -8.58 23.18 -4.32
CA LYS A 299 -7.63 23.38 -5.43
C LYS A 299 -8.25 22.93 -6.75
N LYS A 300 -8.22 23.81 -7.77
CA LYS A 300 -8.80 23.63 -9.12
C LYS A 300 -8.06 22.62 -10.01
N ASP A 301 -8.84 21.83 -10.76
CA ASP A 301 -8.44 20.82 -11.75
C ASP A 301 -7.70 21.39 -12.98
N ASN A 302 -6.93 20.51 -13.66
CA ASN A 302 -6.15 20.77 -14.88
C ASN A 302 -7.06 21.02 -16.11
N PRO A 303 -6.94 22.15 -16.84
CA PRO A 303 -7.91 22.58 -17.86
C PRO A 303 -7.97 21.76 -19.16
N ALA A 304 -7.13 20.75 -19.36
CA ALA A 304 -7.01 20.02 -20.64
C ALA A 304 -8.02 18.87 -20.85
N ILE A 305 -8.81 18.52 -19.82
CA ILE A 305 -9.81 17.45 -19.88
C ILE A 305 -11.04 17.91 -19.12
N MET A 306 -11.97 18.50 -19.85
CA MET A 306 -13.26 18.97 -19.36
C MET A 306 -14.35 18.27 -20.17
N LEU A 307 -14.86 17.15 -19.64
CA LEU A 307 -16.13 16.60 -20.10
C LEU A 307 -17.24 17.22 -19.28
N ARG A 308 -18.28 17.71 -19.94
CA ARG A 308 -19.47 18.20 -19.25
C ARG A 308 -20.32 16.99 -18.88
N ARG A 309 -20.28 16.62 -17.61
CA ARG A 309 -21.07 15.51 -17.09
C ARG A 309 -22.56 15.67 -17.43
N SER A 310 -23.12 14.62 -18.01
CA SER A 310 -24.55 14.51 -18.29
C SER A 310 -25.33 14.35 -16.98
N PRO A 311 -26.37 15.18 -16.72
CA PRO A 311 -27.04 15.25 -15.41
C PRO A 311 -27.94 14.04 -15.11
N TRP A 312 -28.12 13.14 -16.07
CA TRP A 312 -29.08 12.06 -15.97
C TRP A 312 -28.54 10.82 -15.23
N LEU A 313 -27.22 10.74 -14.96
CA LEU A 313 -26.62 9.72 -14.09
C LEU A 313 -26.35 10.27 -12.69
N ARG A 314 -26.89 9.61 -11.67
CA ARG A 314 -26.69 10.00 -10.27
C ARG A 314 -25.23 9.85 -9.81
N ALA A 315 -24.70 10.91 -9.21
CA ALA A 315 -23.36 10.95 -8.62
C ALA A 315 -23.32 10.60 -7.12
N THR A 316 -24.44 10.86 -6.43
CA THR A 316 -24.52 10.81 -4.97
C THR A 316 -24.92 9.41 -4.53
N PRO A 317 -24.15 8.75 -3.64
CA PRO A 317 -24.50 7.43 -3.12
C PRO A 317 -25.89 7.38 -2.46
N ALA A 318 -26.56 6.23 -2.55
CA ALA A 318 -27.87 6.00 -1.97
C ALA A 318 -27.97 4.59 -1.36
N THR A 319 -28.93 4.41 -0.46
CA THR A 319 -29.36 3.08 -0.01
C THR A 319 -30.56 2.66 -0.85
N LEU A 320 -30.43 1.59 -1.63
CA LEU A 320 -31.40 1.12 -2.61
C LEU A 320 -31.82 -0.32 -2.31
N ASN A 321 -33.12 -0.57 -2.24
CA ASN A 321 -33.68 -1.92 -2.23
C ASN A 321 -33.82 -2.49 -3.66
N GLY A 322 -34.15 -3.79 -3.77
CA GLY A 322 -34.25 -4.47 -5.07
C GLY A 322 -35.28 -3.86 -6.03
N ASP A 323 -36.44 -3.40 -5.52
CA ASP A 323 -37.48 -2.77 -6.36
C ASP A 323 -37.02 -1.42 -6.91
N GLN A 324 -36.32 -0.63 -6.09
CA GLN A 324 -35.74 0.65 -6.52
C GLN A 324 -34.68 0.43 -7.61
N VAL A 325 -33.84 -0.59 -7.47
CA VAL A 325 -32.85 -0.96 -8.50
C VAL A 325 -33.54 -1.42 -9.78
N LYS A 326 -34.51 -2.33 -9.69
CA LYS A 326 -35.27 -2.81 -10.85
C LYS A 326 -35.96 -1.68 -11.61
N ASN A 327 -36.60 -0.75 -10.88
CA ASN A 327 -37.24 0.42 -11.48
C ASN A 327 -36.22 1.36 -12.15
N MET A 328 -35.05 1.57 -11.52
CA MET A 328 -33.96 2.37 -12.09
C MET A 328 -33.44 1.76 -13.40
N LEU A 329 -33.20 0.44 -13.42
CA LEU A 329 -32.73 -0.29 -14.60
C LEU A 329 -33.74 -0.16 -15.75
N GLY A 330 -35.03 -0.40 -15.48
CA GLY A 330 -36.09 -0.29 -16.47
C GLY A 330 -36.26 1.14 -17.00
N ALA A 331 -36.28 2.14 -16.12
CA ALA A 331 -36.46 3.54 -16.51
C ALA A 331 -35.30 4.09 -17.37
N LYS A 332 -34.09 3.56 -17.19
CA LYS A 332 -32.88 3.97 -17.93
C LYS A 332 -32.52 3.04 -19.08
N GLY A 333 -33.25 1.95 -19.26
CA GLY A 333 -32.97 0.94 -20.27
C GLY A 333 -31.68 0.14 -20.02
N PHE A 334 -31.15 0.13 -18.79
CA PHE A 334 -29.91 -0.57 -18.48
C PHE A 334 -30.11 -2.07 -18.47
N TYR A 335 -29.20 -2.79 -19.13
CA TYR A 335 -29.23 -4.24 -19.14
C TYR A 335 -28.92 -4.82 -17.76
N ASP A 336 -29.72 -5.79 -17.35
CA ASP A 336 -29.41 -6.70 -16.24
C ASP A 336 -30.09 -8.03 -16.53
N LYS A 337 -29.31 -9.11 -16.60
CA LYS A 337 -29.81 -10.43 -16.97
C LYS A 337 -30.99 -10.91 -16.11
N ASN A 338 -31.06 -10.52 -14.84
CA ASN A 338 -32.08 -10.99 -13.91
C ASN A 338 -33.25 -10.01 -13.77
N MET A 339 -32.97 -8.70 -13.81
CA MET A 339 -33.95 -7.66 -13.49
C MET A 339 -34.47 -6.89 -14.71
N ASN A 340 -33.72 -6.85 -15.82
CA ASN A 340 -34.06 -6.12 -17.04
C ASN A 340 -33.30 -6.68 -18.28
N GLU A 341 -33.57 -7.95 -18.64
CA GLU A 341 -32.87 -8.65 -19.73
C GLU A 341 -33.07 -7.99 -21.11
N SER A 342 -34.20 -7.29 -21.30
CA SER A 342 -34.48 -6.52 -22.52
C SER A 342 -33.85 -5.12 -22.53
N GLY A 343 -33.09 -4.75 -21.50
CA GLY A 343 -32.40 -3.46 -21.45
C GLY A 343 -31.36 -3.35 -22.56
N ALA A 344 -31.47 -2.32 -23.41
CA ALA A 344 -30.53 -2.10 -24.51
C ALA A 344 -29.17 -1.54 -24.05
N GLY A 345 -29.05 -1.12 -22.79
CA GLY A 345 -27.90 -0.38 -22.29
C GLY A 345 -27.86 1.04 -22.85
N ILE A 346 -26.68 1.64 -22.81
CA ILE A 346 -26.40 2.93 -23.45
C ILE A 346 -25.38 2.68 -24.55
N LYS A 347 -25.45 3.47 -25.61
CA LYS A 347 -24.36 3.55 -26.57
C LYS A 347 -23.32 4.55 -26.07
N ASN A 348 -22.41 4.10 -25.22
CA ASN A 348 -21.29 4.91 -24.76
C ASN A 348 -20.35 5.30 -25.92
N ASP A 349 -19.62 6.39 -25.76
CA ASP A 349 -18.61 6.85 -26.72
C ASP A 349 -17.26 6.96 -26.00
N PHE A 350 -16.53 5.83 -25.97
CA PHE A 350 -15.31 5.69 -25.19
C PHE A 350 -14.06 6.10 -25.96
N GLU A 351 -13.24 6.97 -25.35
CA GLU A 351 -11.89 7.30 -25.77
C GLU A 351 -10.88 6.85 -24.71
N LEU A 352 -9.94 5.97 -25.09
CA LEU A 352 -8.81 5.61 -24.24
C LEU A 352 -7.75 6.71 -24.27
N LYS A 353 -7.37 7.23 -23.11
CA LYS A 353 -6.35 8.26 -22.97
C LYS A 353 -5.35 7.90 -21.89
N VAL A 354 -4.06 7.94 -22.22
CA VAL A 354 -2.97 7.69 -21.26
C VAL A 354 -2.36 9.01 -20.84
N ILE A 355 -2.37 9.31 -19.54
CA ILE A 355 -1.81 10.54 -18.96
C ILE A 355 -0.84 10.14 -17.88
N THR A 356 0.41 10.61 -17.99
CA THR A 356 1.46 10.30 -17.01
C THR A 356 1.62 8.79 -16.73
N GLY A 357 1.35 7.94 -17.73
CA GLY A 357 1.39 6.47 -17.61
C GLY A 357 0.09 5.83 -17.08
N ASP A 358 -0.90 6.63 -16.68
CA ASP A 358 -2.20 6.16 -16.20
C ASP A 358 -3.23 6.12 -17.33
N SER A 359 -3.85 4.95 -17.53
CA SER A 359 -4.89 4.74 -18.54
C SER A 359 -6.27 5.15 -18.03
N LEU A 360 -6.91 6.07 -18.76
CA LEU A 360 -8.22 6.63 -18.49
C LEU A 360 -9.16 6.30 -19.64
N VAL A 361 -10.43 6.07 -19.34
CA VAL A 361 -11.49 5.95 -20.35
C VAL A 361 -12.39 7.16 -20.22
N LEU A 362 -12.39 8.01 -21.23
CA LEU A 362 -13.27 9.16 -21.33
C LEU A 362 -14.55 8.69 -22.02
N ASP A 363 -15.70 8.89 -21.39
CA ASP A 363 -16.99 8.59 -22.01
C ASP A 363 -17.66 9.89 -22.44
N HIS A 364 -17.66 10.17 -23.74
CA HIS A 364 -18.20 11.40 -24.30
C HIS A 364 -19.75 11.45 -24.24
N GLU A 365 -20.43 10.31 -24.07
CA GLU A 365 -21.88 10.24 -23.92
C GLU A 365 -22.32 10.64 -22.49
N THR A 366 -21.66 10.06 -21.47
CA THR A 366 -22.01 10.34 -20.06
C THR A 366 -21.25 11.53 -19.48
N GLY A 367 -20.15 11.93 -20.11
CA GLY A 367 -19.21 12.93 -19.63
C GLY A 367 -18.43 12.49 -18.38
N LEU A 368 -18.40 11.18 -18.09
CA LEU A 368 -17.64 10.59 -16.98
C LEU A 368 -16.25 10.17 -17.44
N ILE A 369 -15.31 10.18 -16.50
CA ILE A 369 -13.96 9.64 -16.73
C ILE A 369 -13.75 8.48 -15.79
N TRP A 370 -13.35 7.35 -16.35
CA TRP A 370 -13.16 6.09 -15.66
C TRP A 370 -11.68 5.73 -15.60
N GLN A 371 -11.27 5.02 -14.55
CA GLN A 371 -10.03 4.28 -14.65
C GLN A 371 -10.21 3.14 -15.66
N GLN A 372 -9.29 2.97 -16.60
CA GLN A 372 -9.36 1.87 -17.56
C GLN A 372 -9.20 0.50 -16.89
N SER A 373 -8.31 0.44 -15.90
CA SER A 373 -8.15 -0.67 -14.97
C SER A 373 -8.31 -0.18 -13.53
N GLY A 374 -8.79 -1.07 -12.68
CA GLY A 374 -9.08 -0.81 -11.27
C GLY A 374 -8.06 -1.41 -10.31
N SER A 375 -8.53 -1.90 -9.17
CA SER A 375 -7.70 -2.70 -8.26
C SER A 375 -7.26 -4.00 -8.94
N LEU A 376 -6.02 -4.43 -8.69
CA LEU A 376 -5.49 -5.70 -9.21
C LEU A 376 -5.97 -6.92 -8.41
N ASN A 377 -6.37 -6.68 -7.16
CA ASN A 377 -6.87 -7.71 -6.24
C ASN A 377 -8.29 -7.36 -5.78
N TYR A 378 -9.02 -8.38 -5.36
CA TYR A 378 -10.25 -8.20 -4.61
C TYR A 378 -9.96 -7.56 -3.26
N ILE A 379 -10.78 -6.59 -2.87
CA ILE A 379 -10.67 -5.89 -1.59
C ILE A 379 -12.04 -5.78 -0.92
N THR A 380 -12.03 -5.67 0.41
CA THR A 380 -13.26 -5.42 1.18
C THR A 380 -13.81 -4.03 0.89
N TYR A 381 -15.09 -3.81 1.19
CA TYR A 381 -15.70 -2.49 1.02
C TYR A 381 -14.97 -1.40 1.84
N ALA A 382 -14.54 -1.72 3.06
CA ALA A 382 -13.76 -0.79 3.90
C ALA A 382 -12.39 -0.44 3.27
N ALA A 383 -11.73 -1.41 2.63
CA ALA A 383 -10.48 -1.19 1.93
C ALA A 383 -10.66 -0.38 0.63
N ALA A 384 -11.86 -0.40 0.01
CA ALA A 384 -12.18 0.41 -1.16
C ALA A 384 -12.06 1.93 -0.86
N GLU A 385 -12.44 2.36 0.34
CA GLU A 385 -12.26 3.76 0.75
C GLU A 385 -10.78 4.16 0.84
N GLN A 386 -9.92 3.24 1.31
CA GLN A 386 -8.48 3.47 1.33
C GLN A 386 -7.93 3.52 -0.11
N PHE A 387 -8.38 2.62 -0.99
CA PHE A 387 -8.01 2.63 -2.40
C PHE A 387 -8.35 3.97 -3.06
N VAL A 388 -9.54 4.54 -2.81
CA VAL A 388 -9.91 5.88 -3.30
C VAL A 388 -8.91 6.94 -2.81
N ARG A 389 -8.59 6.94 -1.51
CA ARG A 389 -7.63 7.89 -0.93
C ARG A 389 -6.26 7.77 -1.58
N ASP A 390 -5.77 6.55 -1.79
CA ASP A 390 -4.46 6.30 -2.40
C ASP A 390 -4.41 6.74 -3.86
N VAL A 391 -5.47 6.47 -4.62
CA VAL A 391 -5.61 6.93 -6.02
C VAL A 391 -5.62 8.45 -6.11
N ASN A 392 -6.31 9.13 -5.19
CA ASN A 392 -6.32 10.58 -5.14
C ASN A 392 -5.00 11.18 -4.66
N ASN A 393 -4.32 10.54 -3.70
CA ASN A 393 -3.02 10.99 -3.19
C ASN A 393 -1.92 10.92 -4.26
N ARG A 394 -1.94 9.90 -5.13
CA ARG A 394 -1.00 9.80 -6.27
C ARG A 394 -1.34 10.74 -7.42
N GLY A 395 -2.56 11.27 -7.48
CA GLY A 395 -3.01 12.12 -8.57
C GLY A 395 -3.22 11.36 -9.88
N PHE A 396 -3.91 10.22 -9.84
CA PHE A 396 -4.08 9.33 -11.01
C PHE A 396 -4.64 10.08 -12.23
N GLY A 397 -3.93 9.99 -13.35
CA GLY A 397 -4.27 10.72 -14.57
C GLY A 397 -4.24 12.25 -14.42
N GLY A 398 -3.53 12.77 -13.41
CA GLY A 398 -3.49 14.20 -13.07
C GLY A 398 -4.64 14.68 -12.19
N PHE A 399 -5.41 13.78 -11.59
CA PHE A 399 -6.65 14.10 -10.88
C PHE A 399 -6.70 13.56 -9.44
N THR A 400 -7.37 14.28 -8.54
CA THR A 400 -7.43 13.96 -7.10
C THR A 400 -8.85 13.87 -6.54
N ASN A 401 -9.86 13.77 -7.41
CA ASN A 401 -11.28 13.70 -7.06
C ASN A 401 -11.96 12.42 -7.58
N TRP A 402 -11.19 11.33 -7.72
CA TRP A 402 -11.72 10.00 -7.97
C TRP A 402 -12.60 9.54 -6.82
N ARG A 403 -13.66 8.80 -7.15
CA ARG A 403 -14.58 8.23 -6.18
C ARG A 403 -15.08 6.86 -6.63
N LEU A 404 -15.69 6.14 -5.71
CA LEU A 404 -16.53 5.00 -6.07
C LEU A 404 -17.70 5.49 -6.92
N LEU A 405 -17.99 4.71 -7.96
CA LEU A 405 -19.15 4.88 -8.81
C LEU A 405 -20.44 4.48 -8.08
N THR A 406 -21.54 5.15 -8.40
CA THR A 406 -22.87 4.66 -8.00
C THR A 406 -23.22 3.39 -8.78
N LEU A 407 -24.20 2.62 -8.32
CA LEU A 407 -24.69 1.47 -9.08
C LEU A 407 -25.24 1.89 -10.44
N GLU A 408 -25.90 3.05 -10.49
CA GLU A 408 -26.43 3.61 -11.73
C GLU A 408 -25.33 3.88 -12.76
N GLU A 409 -24.21 4.46 -12.31
CA GLU A 409 -23.01 4.64 -13.13
C GLU A 409 -22.39 3.29 -13.52
N ALA A 410 -22.37 2.30 -12.61
CA ALA A 410 -21.82 0.97 -12.90
C ALA A 410 -22.60 0.25 -13.99
N MET A 411 -23.93 0.34 -13.91
CA MET A 411 -24.83 -0.30 -14.88
C MET A 411 -24.88 0.43 -16.21
N SER A 412 -24.47 1.71 -16.27
CA SER A 412 -24.23 2.40 -17.54
C SER A 412 -23.08 1.83 -18.37
N LEU A 413 -22.22 0.99 -17.78
CA LEU A 413 -21.15 0.26 -18.47
C LEU A 413 -21.55 -1.17 -18.87
N MET A 414 -22.70 -1.65 -18.39
CA MET A 414 -23.14 -3.03 -18.60
C MET A 414 -23.68 -3.21 -20.02
N GLU A 415 -23.13 -4.19 -20.72
CA GLU A 415 -23.54 -4.51 -22.09
C GLU A 415 -24.57 -5.62 -22.12
N GLY A 416 -25.47 -5.61 -23.11
CA GLY A 416 -26.46 -6.69 -23.31
C GLY A 416 -25.84 -8.02 -23.75
N GLU A 417 -24.62 -7.97 -24.28
CA GLU A 417 -23.87 -9.13 -24.76
C GLU A 417 -22.41 -9.07 -24.28
N LYS A 418 -21.73 -10.22 -24.30
CA LYS A 418 -20.32 -10.29 -23.93
C LYS A 418 -19.46 -9.68 -25.04
N LYS A 419 -18.97 -8.47 -24.83
CA LYS A 419 -18.13 -7.75 -25.80
C LYS A 419 -16.64 -7.84 -25.51
N ASN A 420 -16.24 -8.01 -24.26
CA ASN A 420 -14.83 -8.08 -23.85
C ASN A 420 -14.44 -9.47 -23.35
N GLY A 421 -14.24 -10.39 -24.30
CA GLY A 421 -14.04 -11.80 -24.02
C GLY A 421 -15.29 -12.43 -23.41
N ASN A 422 -15.22 -12.83 -22.14
CA ASN A 422 -16.36 -13.43 -21.43
C ASN A 422 -17.16 -12.42 -20.59
N LEU A 423 -16.89 -11.12 -20.73
CA LEU A 423 -17.47 -10.05 -19.91
C LEU A 423 -18.46 -9.18 -20.70
N TYR A 424 -19.55 -8.78 -20.04
CA TYR A 424 -20.59 -7.84 -20.46
C TYR A 424 -20.15 -6.38 -20.25
N ILE A 425 -19.01 -6.00 -20.81
CA ILE A 425 -18.46 -4.64 -20.77
C ILE A 425 -17.67 -4.39 -22.05
N ASP A 426 -17.49 -3.12 -22.42
CA ASP A 426 -16.73 -2.72 -23.60
C ASP A 426 -15.24 -3.18 -23.55
N PRO A 427 -14.63 -3.57 -24.70
CA PRO A 427 -13.22 -3.94 -24.82
C PRO A 427 -12.19 -2.89 -24.37
N VAL A 428 -12.57 -1.61 -24.30
CA VAL A 428 -11.67 -0.54 -23.85
C VAL A 428 -11.20 -0.76 -22.40
N PHE A 429 -12.00 -1.45 -21.61
CA PHE A 429 -11.72 -1.71 -20.20
C PHE A 429 -10.87 -2.96 -19.97
N ASP A 430 -10.08 -2.94 -18.90
CA ASP A 430 -9.29 -4.11 -18.50
C ASP A 430 -10.20 -5.26 -18.01
N ARG A 431 -9.82 -6.49 -18.36
CA ARG A 431 -10.59 -7.73 -18.11
C ARG A 431 -10.46 -8.26 -16.68
N THR A 432 -9.58 -7.69 -15.87
CA THR A 432 -9.33 -8.13 -14.49
C THR A 432 -10.55 -7.91 -13.61
N GLN A 433 -11.23 -6.77 -13.75
CA GLN A 433 -12.37 -6.42 -12.89
C GLN A 433 -13.68 -7.02 -13.39
N SER A 434 -13.87 -8.32 -13.16
CA SER A 434 -15.07 -9.08 -13.52
C SER A 434 -16.34 -8.65 -12.77
N TRP A 435 -16.18 -8.02 -11.60
CA TRP A 435 -17.25 -7.40 -10.83
C TRP A 435 -16.68 -6.31 -9.92
N ILE A 436 -17.38 -5.19 -9.76
CA ILE A 436 -16.88 -4.02 -9.05
C ILE A 436 -17.83 -3.55 -7.94
N TRP A 437 -17.25 -3.17 -6.80
CA TRP A 437 -17.98 -2.44 -5.75
C TRP A 437 -18.55 -1.13 -6.30
N THR A 438 -19.75 -0.80 -5.83
CA THR A 438 -20.39 0.50 -6.05
C THR A 438 -20.57 1.19 -4.72
N SER A 439 -20.74 2.52 -4.71
CA SER A 439 -20.98 3.30 -3.49
C SER A 439 -22.38 3.11 -2.90
N ASP A 440 -23.29 2.45 -3.62
CA ASP A 440 -24.68 2.30 -3.19
C ASP A 440 -24.84 1.10 -2.25
N LYS A 441 -25.56 1.32 -1.16
CA LYS A 441 -25.84 0.29 -0.16
C LYS A 441 -27.17 -0.39 -0.45
N SER A 442 -27.32 -1.66 -0.06
CA SER A 442 -28.66 -2.28 0.05
C SER A 442 -29.15 -2.33 1.50
N SER A 443 -28.21 -2.32 2.46
CA SER A 443 -28.45 -2.26 3.90
C SER A 443 -27.21 -1.68 4.59
N GLU A 444 -27.22 -1.58 5.92
CA GLU A 444 -26.02 -1.17 6.67
C GLU A 444 -24.82 -2.11 6.48
N SER A 445 -25.09 -3.38 6.17
CA SER A 445 -24.09 -4.45 6.08
C SER A 445 -23.86 -4.99 4.67
N SER A 446 -24.50 -4.43 3.65
CA SER A 446 -24.41 -4.92 2.26
C SER A 446 -24.37 -3.76 1.26
N CYS A 447 -23.55 -3.91 0.22
CA CYS A 447 -23.38 -2.91 -0.85
C CYS A 447 -23.63 -3.54 -2.21
N TRP A 448 -24.08 -2.75 -3.18
CA TRP A 448 -24.31 -3.21 -4.53
C TRP A 448 -22.99 -3.38 -5.29
N VAL A 449 -22.97 -4.39 -6.16
CA VAL A 449 -21.87 -4.77 -7.04
C VAL A 449 -22.44 -4.93 -8.45
N ALA A 450 -21.74 -4.40 -9.45
CA ALA A 450 -22.01 -4.69 -10.85
C ALA A 450 -21.13 -5.85 -11.31
N GLY A 451 -21.74 -6.95 -11.76
CA GLY A 451 -21.07 -8.18 -12.16
C GLY A 451 -20.98 -8.36 -13.68
N PHE A 452 -19.91 -7.87 -14.29
CA PHE A 452 -19.68 -7.96 -15.74
C PHE A 452 -19.41 -9.39 -16.23
N ALA A 453 -18.97 -10.32 -15.37
CA ALA A 453 -18.82 -11.72 -15.79
C ALA A 453 -20.18 -12.40 -16.07
N ASP A 454 -21.19 -12.04 -15.29
CA ASP A 454 -22.50 -12.71 -15.28
C ASP A 454 -23.61 -11.87 -15.91
N GLY A 455 -23.39 -10.56 -16.05
CA GLY A 455 -24.30 -9.63 -16.71
C GLY A 455 -25.43 -9.10 -15.80
N TYR A 456 -25.22 -9.08 -14.49
CA TYR A 456 -26.21 -8.59 -13.53
C TYR A 456 -25.57 -7.90 -12.32
N CYS A 457 -26.36 -7.12 -11.59
CA CYS A 457 -26.00 -6.55 -10.30
C CYS A 457 -26.52 -7.40 -9.12
N PHE A 458 -25.77 -7.39 -8.03
CA PHE A 458 -26.11 -8.12 -6.80
C PHE A 458 -25.56 -7.38 -5.58
N ASN A 459 -25.95 -7.78 -4.37
CA ASN A 459 -25.68 -7.02 -3.15
C ASN A 459 -25.05 -7.87 -2.03
N PRO A 460 -23.77 -8.25 -2.16
CA PRO A 460 -23.08 -9.04 -1.14
C PRO A 460 -22.85 -8.25 0.15
N ARG A 461 -22.55 -8.98 1.22
CA ARG A 461 -22.14 -8.38 2.50
C ARG A 461 -20.80 -7.65 2.35
N VAL A 462 -20.62 -6.56 3.10
CA VAL A 462 -19.44 -5.68 3.01
C VAL A 462 -18.10 -6.33 3.40
N ASP A 463 -18.15 -7.50 4.05
CA ASP A 463 -17.00 -8.34 4.40
C ASP A 463 -16.51 -9.24 3.25
N TYR A 464 -17.24 -9.30 2.13
CA TYR A 464 -16.78 -9.98 0.91
C TYR A 464 -15.71 -9.15 0.19
N ASN A 465 -14.99 -9.79 -0.73
CA ASN A 465 -13.99 -9.12 -1.54
C ASN A 465 -14.48 -8.96 -2.98
N ASN A 466 -14.44 -7.74 -3.51
CA ASN A 466 -14.75 -7.43 -4.91
C ASN A 466 -13.68 -6.49 -5.46
N TYR A 467 -13.60 -6.34 -6.78
CA TYR A 467 -12.72 -5.33 -7.36
C TYR A 467 -13.27 -3.92 -7.16
N VAL A 468 -12.43 -2.93 -7.37
CA VAL A 468 -12.81 -1.52 -7.39
C VAL A 468 -12.36 -0.91 -8.71
N ARG A 469 -13.22 -0.11 -9.33
CA ARG A 469 -12.86 0.81 -10.40
C ARG A 469 -13.39 2.17 -10.01
N LEU A 470 -12.62 3.23 -10.23
CA LEU A 470 -13.05 4.57 -9.85
C LEU A 470 -13.56 5.37 -11.05
N VAL A 471 -14.40 6.35 -10.75
CA VAL A 471 -14.95 7.31 -11.69
C VAL A 471 -14.76 8.73 -11.15
N ARG A 472 -14.80 9.73 -12.04
CA ARG A 472 -14.94 11.14 -11.67
C ARG A 472 -16.00 11.83 -12.52
#